data_AF-A0A7Y2F591-F1
#
_entry.id   AF-A0A7Y2F591-F1
#
_cell.length_a   1.000
_cell.length_b   1.000
_cell.length_c   1.000
_cell.angle_alpha   90.00
_cell.angle_beta   90.00
_cell.angle_gamma   90.00
#
_symmetry.space_group_name_H-M   'P 1'
#
loop_
_entity.id
_entity.type
_entity.pdbx_description
1 polymer ?
#
loop_
_entity_poly.entity_id
_entity_poly.type
_entity_poly.pdbx_seq_one_letter_code
_entity_poly.pdbx_strand_id
1 'polypeptide(L)'
;MIKPRFKLPVILFGVLVVLAAATPAWSLGMEDFGNKPIRGGNYESWPNVLPVINDTHRVYHRWVNGNETFFFRGDTDAVNESLENFVKIQCDIKEVVLRPGPTETSDLMQTKTVEFDWKLQLIGGIAAGMQREDMGEKIWVTHPVMTIYIGRDISLDRLVIPHGVQVTQIAELQARYAEALGSSSKTVRGWACGNIAQLDPYNSAAMYRIAKMVTSEDKWVALNAAGALQGFGAKAKPALKQLRDAANSDDERLSKRAKETIALIEQAKPDEEAEANHIASIKAIAVFCAARSEN
;
A
#
# COMPACT_ATOMS: atom_id res chain seq x y z
N MET A 1 -25.22 1.60 -67.74
CA MET A 1 -25.51 2.33 -66.48
C MET A 1 -25.91 1.30 -65.42
N ILE A 2 -24.97 0.83 -64.59
CA ILE A 2 -25.21 -0.19 -63.56
C ILE A 2 -24.73 0.41 -62.23
N LYS A 3 -25.67 0.78 -61.35
CA LYS A 3 -25.35 1.20 -59.98
C LYS A 3 -25.18 -0.05 -59.09
N PRO A 4 -24.08 -0.22 -58.36
CA PRO A 4 -23.97 -1.31 -57.40
C PRO A 4 -24.87 -1.01 -56.20
N ARG A 5 -25.91 -1.83 -56.01
CA ARG A 5 -26.69 -1.90 -54.76
C ARG A 5 -25.84 -2.58 -53.71
N PHE A 6 -25.05 -1.81 -52.96
CA PHE A 6 -24.44 -2.34 -51.73
C PHE A 6 -25.55 -2.61 -50.71
N LYS A 7 -25.64 -3.88 -50.30
CA LYS A 7 -26.64 -4.42 -49.40
C LYS A 7 -26.41 -3.84 -48.00
N LEU A 8 -27.16 -2.78 -47.65
CA LEU A 8 -27.27 -2.21 -46.31
C LEU A 8 -27.31 -3.27 -45.16
N PRO A 9 -27.96 -4.45 -45.29
CA PRO A 9 -27.95 -5.45 -44.22
C PRO A 9 -26.59 -6.11 -43.93
N VAL A 10 -25.65 -6.13 -44.88
CA VAL A 10 -24.33 -6.78 -44.68
C VAL A 10 -23.41 -5.89 -43.83
N ILE A 11 -23.51 -4.56 -43.98
CA ILE A 11 -22.74 -3.61 -43.18
C ILE A 11 -23.25 -3.61 -41.72
N LEU A 12 -24.57 -3.68 -41.54
CA LEU A 12 -25.18 -3.72 -40.20
C LEU A 12 -24.81 -5.00 -39.43
N PHE A 13 -24.74 -6.14 -40.11
CA PHE A 13 -24.34 -7.42 -39.50
C PHE A 13 -22.86 -7.43 -39.10
N GLY A 14 -21.98 -6.84 -39.92
CA GLY A 14 -20.55 -6.72 -39.59
C GLY A 14 -20.28 -5.85 -38.35
N VAL A 15 -21.00 -4.73 -38.20
CA VAL A 15 -20.88 -3.85 -37.02
C VAL A 15 -21.39 -4.54 -35.75
N LEU A 16 -22.50 -5.29 -35.84
CA LEU A 16 -23.04 -6.05 -34.69
C LEU A 16 -22.11 -7.17 -34.23
N VAL A 17 -21.41 -7.86 -35.13
CA VAL A 17 -20.42 -8.90 -34.76
C VAL A 17 -19.19 -8.29 -34.09
N VAL A 18 -18.72 -7.11 -34.51
CA VAL A 18 -17.60 -6.41 -33.86
C VAL A 18 -17.98 -5.85 -32.48
N LEU A 19 -19.23 -5.39 -32.31
CA LEU A 19 -19.74 -4.97 -30.99
C LEU A 19 -20.00 -6.17 -30.05
N ALA A 20 -20.38 -7.33 -30.58
CA ALA A 20 -20.52 -8.57 -29.81
C ALA A 20 -19.17 -9.22 -29.46
N ALA A 21 -18.09 -8.87 -30.17
CA ALA A 21 -16.72 -9.25 -29.88
C ALA A 21 -16.03 -8.25 -28.94
N ALA A 22 -16.77 -7.62 -28.03
CA ALA A 22 -16.20 -6.91 -26.90
C ALA A 22 -15.42 -7.93 -26.05
N THR A 23 -14.13 -8.10 -26.36
CA THR A 23 -13.21 -8.82 -25.49
C THR A 23 -13.32 -8.19 -24.10
N PRO A 24 -13.39 -8.97 -23.01
CA PRO A 24 -13.30 -8.39 -21.69
C PRO A 24 -12.02 -7.58 -21.65
N ALA A 25 -12.14 -6.25 -21.57
CA ALA A 25 -11.01 -5.42 -21.22
C ALA A 25 -10.79 -5.72 -19.74
N TRP A 26 -9.78 -6.55 -19.45
CA TRP A 26 -9.38 -6.83 -18.07
C TRP A 26 -8.92 -5.49 -17.51
N SER A 27 -9.74 -4.90 -16.64
CA SER A 27 -9.37 -3.63 -16.03
C SER A 27 -8.09 -3.85 -15.23
N LEU A 28 -7.09 -2.98 -15.42
CA LEU A 28 -5.82 -3.04 -14.67
C LEU A 28 -6.00 -2.62 -13.19
N GLY A 29 -7.21 -2.19 -12.83
CA GLY A 29 -7.64 -1.93 -11.48
C GLY A 29 -9.17 -2.00 -11.35
N MET A 30 -9.64 -2.24 -10.15
CA MET A 30 -11.04 -2.23 -9.72
C MET A 30 -11.10 -1.59 -8.35
N GLU A 31 -12.19 -0.90 -8.06
CA GLU A 31 -12.52 -0.48 -6.71
C GLU A 31 -14.03 -0.53 -6.48
N ASP A 32 -14.41 -0.76 -5.23
CA ASP A 32 -15.79 -0.77 -4.77
C ASP A 32 -15.88 -0.04 -3.42
N PHE A 33 -16.98 0.68 -3.21
CA PHE A 33 -17.25 1.38 -1.94
C PHE A 33 -18.32 0.64 -1.13
N GLY A 34 -18.13 0.60 0.19
CA GLY A 34 -19.00 -0.09 1.14
C GLY A 34 -18.75 -1.59 1.24
N ASN A 35 -19.76 -2.31 1.73
CA ASN A 35 -19.67 -3.69 2.19
C ASN A 35 -20.47 -4.68 1.32
N LYS A 36 -20.77 -4.34 0.06
CA LYS A 36 -21.49 -5.25 -0.85
C LYS A 36 -20.78 -6.61 -0.92
N PRO A 37 -21.45 -7.74 -0.62
CA PRO A 37 -20.77 -9.03 -0.56
C PRO A 37 -20.03 -9.39 -1.85
N ILE A 38 -18.80 -9.85 -1.70
CA ILE A 38 -17.94 -10.37 -2.75
C ILE A 38 -18.06 -11.89 -2.79
N ARG A 39 -18.09 -12.45 -4.00
CA ARG A 39 -18.21 -13.89 -4.25
C ARG A 39 -16.86 -14.60 -4.16
N GLY A 40 -16.86 -15.85 -3.71
CA GLY A 40 -15.65 -16.63 -3.40
C GLY A 40 -14.79 -17.10 -4.56
N GLY A 41 -15.28 -17.08 -5.81
CA GLY A 41 -14.59 -17.72 -6.94
C GLY A 41 -13.18 -17.20 -7.23
N ASN A 42 -12.83 -16.00 -6.75
CA ASN A 42 -11.51 -15.39 -6.97
C ASN A 42 -10.52 -15.66 -5.82
N TYR A 43 -10.92 -16.37 -4.76
CA TYR A 43 -10.16 -16.49 -3.51
C TYR A 43 -9.75 -17.94 -3.20
N GLU A 44 -9.58 -18.77 -4.23
CA GLU A 44 -9.18 -20.18 -4.07
C GLU A 44 -7.82 -20.34 -3.37
N SER A 45 -6.90 -19.40 -3.60
CA SER A 45 -5.58 -19.37 -2.93
C SER A 45 -5.67 -19.05 -1.44
N TRP A 46 -6.81 -18.55 -0.97
CA TRP A 46 -7.02 -18.11 0.41
C TRP A 46 -8.29 -18.75 1.00
N PRO A 47 -8.31 -20.07 1.24
CA PRO A 47 -9.49 -20.73 1.79
C PRO A 47 -9.91 -20.11 3.12
N ASN A 48 -11.22 -19.97 3.31
CA ASN A 48 -11.87 -19.31 4.45
C ASN A 48 -11.63 -17.79 4.59
N VAL A 49 -11.18 -17.09 3.54
CA VAL A 49 -11.02 -15.61 3.60
C VAL A 49 -12.34 -14.82 3.54
N LEU A 50 -13.41 -15.45 3.02
CA LEU A 50 -14.70 -14.78 2.79
C LEU A 50 -15.30 -14.06 4.01
N PRO A 51 -15.30 -14.64 5.22
CA PRO A 51 -15.85 -13.96 6.40
C PRO A 51 -15.13 -12.66 6.74
N VAL A 52 -13.81 -12.56 6.46
CA VAL A 52 -13.03 -11.35 6.72
C VAL A 52 -13.28 -10.31 5.63
N ILE A 53 -13.25 -10.69 4.36
CA ILE A 53 -13.43 -9.71 3.28
C ILE A 53 -14.86 -9.21 3.20
N ASN A 54 -15.85 -9.99 3.60
CA ASN A 54 -17.27 -9.61 3.63
C ASN A 54 -17.74 -9.09 5.00
N ASP A 55 -16.80 -8.73 5.88
CA ASP A 55 -17.09 -8.06 7.14
C ASP A 55 -17.96 -6.81 6.89
N THR A 56 -19.00 -6.64 7.71
CA THR A 56 -19.96 -5.54 7.60
C THR A 56 -19.31 -4.17 7.79
N HIS A 57 -18.14 -4.11 8.44
CA HIS A 57 -17.35 -2.91 8.65
C HIS A 57 -16.53 -2.48 7.43
N ARG A 58 -16.57 -3.22 6.31
CA ARG A 58 -15.84 -2.86 5.10
C ARG A 58 -16.39 -1.56 4.50
N VAL A 59 -15.51 -0.57 4.34
CA VAL A 59 -15.86 0.75 3.78
C VAL A 59 -15.35 0.94 2.36
N TYR A 60 -14.31 0.21 1.98
CA TYR A 60 -13.67 0.34 0.67
C TYR A 60 -12.89 -0.92 0.31
N HIS A 61 -12.82 -1.21 -0.98
CA HIS A 61 -12.05 -2.30 -1.55
C HIS A 61 -11.39 -1.81 -2.82
N ARG A 62 -10.13 -2.19 -3.02
CA ARG A 62 -9.43 -1.99 -4.28
C ARG A 62 -8.60 -3.19 -4.66
N TRP A 63 -8.51 -3.42 -5.96
CA TRP A 63 -7.67 -4.44 -6.57
C TRP A 63 -6.88 -3.80 -7.71
N VAL A 64 -5.57 -3.99 -7.74
CA VAL A 64 -4.70 -3.51 -8.82
C VAL A 64 -3.65 -4.56 -9.13
N ASN A 65 -3.70 -5.15 -10.33
CA ASN A 65 -2.72 -6.13 -10.82
C ASN A 65 -2.48 -7.33 -9.88
N GLY A 66 -3.49 -7.75 -9.13
CA GLY A 66 -3.38 -8.84 -8.14
C GLY A 66 -2.92 -8.40 -6.75
N ASN A 67 -2.64 -7.11 -6.53
CA ASN A 67 -2.52 -6.54 -5.19
C ASN A 67 -3.90 -6.05 -4.73
N GLU A 68 -4.48 -6.74 -3.76
CA GLU A 68 -5.85 -6.51 -3.30
C GLU A 68 -5.84 -5.99 -1.86
N THR A 69 -6.64 -4.96 -1.58
CA THR A 69 -6.75 -4.38 -0.25
C THR A 69 -8.20 -4.10 0.08
N PHE A 70 -8.63 -4.58 1.24
CA PHE A 70 -9.93 -4.30 1.85
C PHE A 70 -9.71 -3.39 3.04
N PHE A 71 -10.51 -2.34 3.15
CA PHE A 71 -10.40 -1.31 4.19
C PHE A 71 -11.67 -1.30 5.01
N PHE A 72 -11.51 -1.25 6.32
CA PHE A 72 -12.59 -1.41 7.29
C PHE A 72 -12.55 -0.30 8.34
N ARG A 73 -13.72 0.05 8.87
CA ARG A 73 -13.87 1.09 9.89
C ARG A 73 -14.76 0.58 11.02
N GLY A 74 -14.33 0.77 12.26
CA GLY A 74 -15.01 0.23 13.43
C GLY A 74 -14.20 0.41 14.70
N ASP A 75 -14.67 -0.20 15.79
CA ASP A 75 -14.06 -0.12 17.11
C ASP A 75 -13.20 -1.35 17.44
N THR A 76 -12.74 -1.43 18.69
CA THR A 76 -11.91 -2.54 19.16
C THR A 76 -12.64 -3.89 19.14
N ASP A 77 -13.97 -3.91 19.37
CA ASP A 77 -14.72 -5.16 19.37
C ASP A 77 -14.89 -5.68 17.94
N ALA A 78 -15.16 -4.78 16.99
CA ALA A 78 -15.22 -5.09 15.57
C ALA A 78 -13.90 -5.68 15.04
N VAL A 79 -12.75 -5.07 15.36
CA VAL A 79 -11.46 -5.62 14.91
C VAL A 79 -11.12 -6.95 15.58
N ASN A 80 -11.51 -7.17 16.84
CA ASN A 80 -11.35 -8.45 17.52
C ASN A 80 -12.17 -9.56 16.82
N GLU A 81 -13.43 -9.29 16.46
CA GLU A 81 -14.25 -10.23 15.67
C GLU A 81 -13.60 -10.51 14.29
N SER A 82 -13.08 -9.47 13.64
CA SER A 82 -12.38 -9.61 12.36
C SER A 82 -11.11 -10.47 12.50
N LEU A 83 -10.37 -10.34 13.60
CA LEU A 83 -9.19 -11.16 13.92
C LEU A 83 -9.54 -12.63 14.14
N GLU A 84 -10.67 -12.93 14.79
CA GLU A 84 -11.15 -14.31 14.95
C GLU A 84 -11.43 -14.97 13.59
N ASN A 85 -11.93 -14.20 12.62
CA ASN A 85 -12.13 -14.70 11.26
C ASN A 85 -10.82 -14.77 10.48
N PHE A 86 -9.90 -13.82 10.69
CA PHE A 86 -8.59 -13.81 10.05
C PHE A 86 -7.78 -15.07 10.37
N VAL A 87 -7.82 -15.55 11.61
CA VAL A 87 -7.07 -16.77 11.98
C VAL A 87 -7.62 -18.06 11.40
N LYS A 88 -8.84 -18.03 10.86
CA LYS A 88 -9.45 -19.18 10.18
C LYS A 88 -8.98 -19.32 8.73
N ILE A 89 -8.29 -18.32 8.17
CA ILE A 89 -7.71 -18.37 6.82
C ILE A 89 -6.66 -19.48 6.79
N GLN A 90 -6.78 -20.38 5.81
CA GLN A 90 -5.83 -21.48 5.65
C GLN A 90 -4.59 -21.00 4.90
N CYS A 91 -3.57 -20.62 5.67
CA CYS A 91 -2.24 -20.24 5.19
C CYS A 91 -1.19 -20.48 6.29
N ASP A 92 0.06 -20.64 5.88
CA ASP A 92 1.18 -20.94 6.80
C ASP A 92 1.49 -19.76 7.71
N ILE A 93 1.45 -18.53 7.17
CA ILE A 93 1.76 -17.31 7.91
C ILE A 93 0.51 -16.43 7.97
N LYS A 94 0.21 -15.96 9.19
CA LYS A 94 -0.85 -15.00 9.49
C LYS A 94 -0.18 -13.81 10.17
N GLU A 95 0.05 -12.74 9.43
CA GLU A 95 0.74 -11.55 9.93
C GLU A 95 -0.28 -10.45 10.26
N VAL A 96 -0.22 -9.97 11.50
CA VAL A 96 -0.88 -8.75 11.95
C VAL A 96 0.18 -7.68 12.15
N VAL A 97 0.04 -6.58 11.41
CA VAL A 97 0.87 -5.39 11.56
C VAL A 97 0.15 -4.37 12.42
N LEU A 98 0.79 -3.88 13.48
CA LEU A 98 0.27 -2.77 14.29
C LEU A 98 0.95 -1.46 13.89
N ARG A 99 0.17 -0.42 13.64
CA ARG A 99 0.66 0.92 13.27
C ARG A 99 -0.07 2.02 14.04
N PRO A 100 0.53 3.21 14.24
CA PRO A 100 -0.20 4.38 14.69
C PRO A 100 -1.30 4.77 13.69
N GLY A 101 -2.50 5.01 14.20
CA GLY A 101 -3.61 5.66 13.50
C GLY A 101 -3.89 7.07 14.06
N PRO A 102 -4.96 7.75 13.60
CA PRO A 102 -5.84 7.36 12.50
C PRO A 102 -5.12 7.33 11.14
N THR A 103 -5.78 6.76 10.12
CA THR A 103 -5.26 6.76 8.75
C THR A 103 -6.38 6.87 7.72
N GLU A 104 -5.96 7.15 6.48
CA GLU A 104 -6.84 7.29 5.32
C GLU A 104 -6.13 6.83 4.05
N THR A 105 -6.92 6.59 3.00
CA THR A 105 -6.42 6.33 1.65
C THR A 105 -7.25 7.09 0.63
N SER A 106 -6.74 7.23 -0.58
CA SER A 106 -7.50 7.76 -1.72
C SER A 106 -8.02 6.64 -2.59
N ASP A 107 -9.14 6.91 -3.26
CA ASP A 107 -9.62 6.13 -4.39
C ASP A 107 -8.59 6.11 -5.53
N LEU A 108 -8.79 5.23 -6.52
CA LEU A 108 -7.86 5.07 -7.64
C LEU A 108 -7.68 6.36 -8.45
N MET A 109 -8.70 7.20 -8.49
CA MET A 109 -8.71 8.46 -9.23
C MET A 109 -8.26 9.67 -8.41
N GLN A 110 -7.94 9.50 -7.13
CA GLN A 110 -7.57 10.57 -6.19
C GLN A 110 -8.63 11.69 -6.09
N THR A 111 -9.90 11.32 -6.22
CA THR A 111 -11.04 12.24 -6.10
C THR A 111 -11.73 12.15 -4.74
N LYS A 112 -11.48 11.08 -3.98
CA LYS A 112 -12.14 10.81 -2.70
C LYS A 112 -11.16 10.23 -1.69
N THR A 113 -11.24 10.75 -0.47
CA THR A 113 -10.55 10.19 0.70
C THR A 113 -11.48 9.20 1.43
N VAL A 114 -10.90 8.10 1.89
CA VAL A 114 -11.56 7.05 2.68
C VAL A 114 -10.78 6.84 3.97
N GLU A 115 -11.42 7.17 5.09
CA GLU A 115 -10.92 6.85 6.43
C GLU A 115 -11.16 5.38 6.78
N PHE A 116 -10.19 4.73 7.43
CA PHE A 116 -10.29 3.34 7.86
C PHE A 116 -9.42 3.07 9.10
N ASP A 117 -9.74 2.02 9.86
CA ASP A 117 -9.08 1.65 11.12
C ASP A 117 -8.25 0.36 10.99
N TRP A 118 -8.63 -0.55 10.09
CA TRP A 118 -7.78 -1.66 9.69
C TRP A 118 -7.94 -1.98 8.21
N LYS A 119 -6.99 -2.72 7.67
CA LYS A 119 -7.03 -3.23 6.31
C LYS A 119 -6.55 -4.67 6.25
N LEU A 120 -7.09 -5.43 5.30
CA LEU A 120 -6.58 -6.73 4.90
C LEU A 120 -5.95 -6.59 3.53
N GLN A 121 -4.70 -7.00 3.38
CA GLN A 121 -4.02 -7.09 2.11
C GLN A 121 -3.86 -8.55 1.69
N LEU A 122 -4.31 -8.85 0.47
CA LEU A 122 -4.14 -10.15 -0.19
C LEU A 122 -3.31 -9.95 -1.46
N ILE A 123 -2.55 -10.97 -1.83
CA ILE A 123 -1.72 -10.95 -3.02
C ILE A 123 -2.12 -12.06 -3.99
N GLY A 124 -1.96 -11.79 -5.28
CA GLY A 124 -2.19 -12.71 -6.38
C GLY A 124 -1.69 -12.11 -7.68
N GLY A 125 -2.05 -12.72 -8.80
CA GLY A 125 -1.80 -12.19 -10.14
C GLY A 125 -0.36 -11.76 -10.41
N ILE A 126 -0.20 -10.62 -11.08
CA ILE A 126 1.10 -10.05 -11.46
C ILE A 126 1.91 -9.67 -10.22
N ALA A 127 1.26 -9.11 -9.20
CA ALA A 127 1.91 -8.67 -7.98
C ALA A 127 2.58 -9.83 -7.20
N ALA A 128 2.00 -11.04 -7.24
CA ALA A 128 2.66 -12.23 -6.70
C ALA A 128 3.94 -12.60 -7.47
N GLY A 129 4.01 -12.33 -8.78
CA GLY A 129 5.21 -12.55 -9.58
C GLY A 129 6.39 -11.65 -9.17
N MET A 130 6.12 -10.44 -8.69
CA MET A 130 7.15 -9.47 -8.27
C MET A 130 7.96 -9.95 -7.07
N GLN A 131 7.42 -10.87 -6.27
CA GLN A 131 8.11 -11.48 -5.14
C GLN A 131 9.35 -12.29 -5.55
N ARG A 132 9.46 -12.68 -6.82
CA ARG A 132 10.59 -13.48 -7.34
C ARG A 132 11.82 -12.64 -7.66
N GLU A 133 11.70 -11.33 -7.65
CA GLU A 133 12.84 -10.42 -7.74
C GLU A 133 13.75 -10.59 -6.51
N ASP A 134 15.03 -10.25 -6.65
CA ASP A 134 15.97 -10.27 -5.53
C ASP A 134 15.47 -9.41 -4.36
N MET A 135 15.24 -10.00 -3.19
CA MET A 135 14.59 -9.38 -2.02
C MET A 135 13.15 -8.87 -2.27
N GLY A 136 12.45 -9.40 -3.27
CA GLY A 136 11.07 -9.00 -3.57
C GLY A 136 10.10 -9.27 -2.42
N GLU A 137 10.28 -10.37 -1.69
CA GLU A 137 9.49 -10.74 -0.52
C GLU A 137 9.62 -9.76 0.65
N LYS A 138 10.64 -8.89 0.64
CA LYS A 138 10.77 -7.80 1.62
C LYS A 138 9.77 -6.68 1.37
N ILE A 139 9.31 -6.50 0.13
CA ILE A 139 8.47 -5.38 -0.31
C ILE A 139 7.03 -5.81 -0.59
N TRP A 140 6.85 -6.93 -1.29
CA TRP A 140 5.51 -7.45 -1.59
C TRP A 140 5.12 -8.49 -0.57
N VAL A 141 3.95 -8.32 0.04
CA VAL A 141 3.39 -9.31 0.97
C VAL A 141 3.24 -10.66 0.25
N THR A 142 3.60 -11.75 0.93
CA THR A 142 3.58 -13.12 0.39
C THR A 142 2.42 -13.96 0.91
N HIS A 143 1.67 -13.41 1.86
CA HIS A 143 0.59 -14.05 2.59
C HIS A 143 -0.43 -12.97 3.00
N PRO A 144 -1.59 -13.34 3.54
CA PRO A 144 -2.57 -12.38 4.05
C PRO A 144 -1.97 -11.56 5.19
N VAL A 145 -2.01 -10.24 5.05
CA VAL A 145 -1.53 -9.30 6.08
C VAL A 145 -2.69 -8.42 6.53
N MET A 146 -3.03 -8.47 7.80
CA MET A 146 -3.95 -7.52 8.41
C MET A 146 -3.14 -6.39 9.05
N THR A 147 -3.35 -5.15 8.64
CA THR A 147 -2.76 -3.98 9.30
C THR A 147 -3.81 -3.26 10.13
N ILE A 148 -3.58 -3.13 11.43
CA ILE A 148 -4.47 -2.45 12.38
C ILE A 148 -3.83 -1.13 12.79
N TYR A 149 -4.61 -0.06 12.73
CA TYR A 149 -4.18 1.30 13.06
C TYR A 149 -4.70 1.68 14.45
N ILE A 150 -3.79 1.76 15.41
CA ILE A 150 -4.08 2.08 16.80
C ILE A 150 -4.34 3.57 16.96
N GLY A 151 -5.55 3.91 17.37
CA GLY A 151 -6.05 5.27 17.51
C GLY A 151 -7.56 5.32 17.31
N ARG A 152 -8.17 6.50 17.49
CA ARG A 152 -9.63 6.68 17.51
C ARG A 152 -10.30 5.70 18.47
N ASP A 153 -10.98 4.69 17.91
CA ASP A 153 -11.83 3.74 18.62
C ASP A 153 -11.16 2.36 18.81
N ILE A 154 -9.91 2.20 18.34
CA ILE A 154 -9.10 1.00 18.55
C ILE A 154 -8.12 1.23 19.71
N SER A 155 -8.32 0.49 20.80
CA SER A 155 -7.51 0.56 22.02
C SER A 155 -6.62 -0.67 22.18
N LEU A 156 -5.32 -0.45 22.45
CA LEU A 156 -4.33 -1.53 22.59
C LEU A 156 -4.61 -2.45 23.78
N ASP A 157 -5.11 -1.93 24.89
CA ASP A 157 -5.41 -2.68 26.11
C ASP A 157 -6.56 -3.68 25.95
N ARG A 158 -7.47 -3.41 25.00
CA ARG A 158 -8.63 -4.25 24.65
C ARG A 158 -8.38 -5.12 23.42
N LEU A 159 -7.26 -4.93 22.71
CA LEU A 159 -6.96 -5.67 21.50
C LEU A 159 -6.54 -7.11 21.83
N VAL A 160 -7.28 -8.08 21.29
CA VAL A 160 -7.04 -9.50 21.52
C VAL A 160 -6.38 -10.11 20.28
N ILE A 161 -5.07 -10.30 20.34
CA ILE A 161 -4.36 -11.04 19.29
C ILE A 161 -4.53 -12.54 19.52
N PRO A 162 -5.15 -13.29 18.58
CA PRO A 162 -5.32 -14.73 18.75
C PRO A 162 -4.00 -15.51 18.65
N HIS A 163 -3.99 -16.74 19.16
CA HIS A 163 -2.82 -17.62 19.08
C HIS A 163 -2.48 -17.97 17.62
N GLY A 164 -1.19 -18.12 17.31
CA GLY A 164 -0.71 -18.48 15.97
C GLY A 164 -0.68 -17.31 14.98
N VAL A 165 -0.88 -16.08 15.45
CA VAL A 165 -0.69 -14.85 14.67
C VAL A 165 0.69 -14.28 14.94
N GLN A 166 1.45 -14.03 13.89
CA GLN A 166 2.68 -13.24 13.96
C GLN A 166 2.31 -11.77 14.09
N VAL A 167 2.78 -11.11 15.14
CA VAL A 167 2.62 -9.66 15.31
C VAL A 167 3.89 -8.96 14.85
N THR A 168 3.75 -8.02 13.93
CA THR A 168 4.86 -7.22 13.38
C THR A 168 4.63 -5.74 13.71
N GLN A 169 5.65 -5.07 14.21
CA GLN A 169 5.62 -3.64 14.50
C GLN A 169 6.40 -2.83 13.45
N ILE A 170 6.29 -1.51 13.54
CA ILE A 170 6.93 -0.61 12.57
C ILE A 170 8.44 -0.82 12.49
N ALA A 171 9.11 -1.13 13.62
CA ALA A 171 10.55 -1.33 13.65
C ALA A 171 11.00 -2.51 12.77
N GLU A 172 10.30 -3.65 12.79
CA GLU A 172 10.64 -4.79 11.94
C GLU A 172 10.36 -4.48 10.46
N LEU A 173 9.26 -3.77 10.15
CA LEU A 173 8.98 -3.34 8.78
C LEU A 173 10.03 -2.33 8.27
N GLN A 174 10.48 -1.41 9.12
CA GLN A 174 11.55 -0.48 8.79
C GLN A 174 12.85 -1.23 8.46
N ALA A 175 13.21 -2.23 9.27
CA ALA A 175 14.37 -3.08 9.00
C ALA A 175 14.21 -3.86 7.68
N ARG A 176 13.05 -4.51 7.49
CA ARG A 176 12.70 -5.27 6.28
C ARG A 176 12.83 -4.42 5.01
N TYR A 177 12.26 -3.22 5.00
CA TYR A 177 12.31 -2.34 3.83
C TYR A 177 13.68 -1.67 3.66
N ALA A 178 14.40 -1.40 4.74
CA ALA A 178 15.76 -0.86 4.66
C ALA A 178 16.73 -1.88 4.05
N GLU A 179 16.58 -3.17 4.35
CA GLU A 179 17.34 -4.26 3.72
C GLU A 179 17.12 -4.29 2.21
N ALA A 180 15.87 -4.13 1.77
CA ALA A 180 15.49 -4.11 0.35
C ALA A 180 16.15 -2.98 -0.47
N LEU A 181 16.66 -1.91 0.18
CA LEU A 181 17.47 -0.89 -0.51
C LEU A 181 18.80 -1.45 -1.04
N GLY A 182 19.28 -2.57 -0.49
CA GLY A 182 20.48 -3.28 -0.92
C GLY A 182 20.25 -4.31 -2.03
N SER A 183 19.01 -4.54 -2.45
CA SER A 183 18.67 -5.47 -3.54
C SER A 183 19.41 -5.13 -4.82
N SER A 184 19.75 -6.13 -5.63
CA SER A 184 20.24 -5.96 -7.00
C SER A 184 19.14 -5.50 -7.96
N SER A 185 17.87 -5.76 -7.65
CA SER A 185 16.72 -5.31 -8.44
C SER A 185 16.42 -3.83 -8.23
N LYS A 186 16.52 -3.04 -9.31
CA LYS A 186 16.13 -1.62 -9.30
C LYS A 186 14.66 -1.41 -8.93
N THR A 187 13.80 -2.38 -9.24
CA THR A 187 12.37 -2.33 -8.93
C THR A 187 12.18 -2.41 -7.43
N VAL A 188 12.80 -3.39 -6.77
CA VAL A 188 12.77 -3.56 -5.32
C VAL A 188 13.32 -2.32 -4.61
N ARG A 189 14.50 -1.83 -5.01
CA ARG A 189 15.08 -0.60 -4.43
C ARG A 189 14.17 0.61 -4.57
N GLY A 190 13.55 0.80 -5.76
CA GLY A 190 12.64 1.91 -6.00
C GLY A 190 11.38 1.86 -5.13
N TRP A 191 10.75 0.68 -5.03
CA TRP A 191 9.58 0.49 -4.17
C TRP A 191 9.91 0.57 -2.68
N ALA A 192 11.11 0.15 -2.27
CA ALA A 192 11.58 0.29 -0.89
C ALA A 192 11.59 1.75 -0.45
N CYS A 193 12.04 2.69 -1.30
CA CYS A 193 11.99 4.12 -0.97
C CYS A 193 10.57 4.59 -0.63
N GLY A 194 9.57 4.22 -1.44
CA GLY A 194 8.18 4.58 -1.20
C GLY A 194 7.60 3.94 0.06
N ASN A 195 7.84 2.65 0.27
CA ASN A 195 7.34 1.93 1.46
C ASN A 195 7.94 2.47 2.75
N ILE A 196 9.24 2.78 2.76
CA ILE A 196 9.90 3.39 3.92
C ILE A 196 9.28 4.76 4.25
N ALA A 197 9.07 5.62 3.26
CA ALA A 197 8.50 6.95 3.47
C ALA A 197 7.05 6.92 3.98
N GLN A 198 6.24 5.97 3.49
CA GLN A 198 4.85 5.81 3.94
C GLN A 198 4.72 5.11 5.30
N LEU A 199 5.77 4.41 5.75
CA LEU A 199 5.72 3.60 6.97
C LEU A 199 5.77 4.48 8.22
N ASP A 200 6.72 5.42 8.26
CA ASP A 200 6.96 6.35 9.36
C ASP A 200 7.50 7.68 8.81
N PRO A 201 6.62 8.69 8.63
CA PRO A 201 7.00 9.99 8.06
C PRO A 201 7.86 10.84 9.00
N TYR A 202 8.09 10.38 10.24
CA TYR A 202 8.87 11.09 11.24
C TYR A 202 10.27 10.48 11.46
N ASN A 203 10.59 9.36 10.80
CA ASN A 203 11.89 8.70 10.93
C ASN A 203 13.00 9.38 10.12
N SER A 204 13.83 10.18 10.79
CA SER A 204 14.98 10.85 10.18
C SER A 204 16.01 9.88 9.57
N ALA A 205 16.27 8.73 10.21
CA ALA A 205 17.24 7.77 9.69
C ALA A 205 16.77 7.14 8.37
N ALA A 206 15.48 6.85 8.25
CA ALA A 206 14.83 6.44 7.01
C ALA A 206 14.91 7.53 5.94
N MET A 207 14.60 8.79 6.28
CA MET A 207 14.73 9.93 5.37
C MET A 207 16.14 10.05 4.80
N TYR A 208 17.18 9.97 5.64
CA TYR A 208 18.57 10.03 5.17
C TYR A 208 18.97 8.84 4.28
N ARG A 209 18.43 7.64 4.53
CA ARG A 209 18.66 6.48 3.65
C ARG A 209 18.06 6.73 2.27
N ILE A 210 16.82 7.23 2.21
CA ILE A 210 16.16 7.58 0.93
C ILE A 210 16.90 8.73 0.23
N ALA A 211 17.34 9.76 0.96
CA ALA A 211 18.07 10.88 0.38
C ALA A 211 19.37 10.46 -0.33
N LYS A 212 20.05 9.43 0.17
CA LYS A 212 21.22 8.85 -0.52
C LYS A 212 20.85 8.19 -1.86
N MET A 213 19.64 7.63 -1.97
CA MET A 213 19.19 6.96 -3.20
C MET A 213 18.85 7.95 -4.33
N VAL A 214 18.69 9.25 -4.03
CA VAL A 214 18.47 10.31 -5.04
C VAL A 214 19.65 10.42 -6.00
N THR A 215 20.86 10.09 -5.56
CA THR A 215 22.09 10.10 -6.37
C THR A 215 22.41 8.74 -6.99
N SER A 216 21.46 7.80 -7.00
CA SER A 216 21.63 6.50 -7.65
C SER A 216 21.91 6.66 -9.15
N GLU A 217 22.83 5.86 -9.69
CA GLU A 217 23.06 5.78 -11.15
C GLU A 217 21.84 5.20 -11.89
N ASP A 218 21.07 4.34 -11.22
CA ASP A 218 19.79 3.87 -11.74
C ASP A 218 18.75 5.00 -11.64
N LYS A 219 18.34 5.50 -12.81
CA LYS A 219 17.37 6.60 -12.97
C LYS A 219 16.01 6.30 -12.35
N TRP A 220 15.56 5.05 -12.40
CA TRP A 220 14.28 4.66 -11.81
C TRP A 220 14.34 4.75 -10.28
N VAL A 221 15.43 4.29 -9.69
CA VAL A 221 15.65 4.38 -8.25
C VAL A 221 15.78 5.84 -7.81
N ALA A 222 16.58 6.65 -8.50
CA ALA A 222 16.73 8.07 -8.22
C ALA A 222 15.39 8.83 -8.28
N LEU A 223 14.56 8.54 -9.31
CA LEU A 223 13.24 9.14 -9.46
C LEU A 223 12.29 8.78 -8.31
N ASN A 224 12.25 7.50 -7.91
CA ASN A 224 11.41 7.05 -6.79
C ASN A 224 11.89 7.61 -5.46
N ALA A 225 13.20 7.66 -5.23
CA ALA A 225 13.79 8.26 -4.03
C ALA A 225 13.46 9.75 -3.92
N ALA A 226 13.62 10.51 -5.01
CA ALA A 226 13.27 11.92 -5.05
C ALA A 226 11.79 12.12 -4.71
N GLY A 227 10.89 11.35 -5.30
CA GLY A 227 9.45 11.45 -5.00
C GLY A 227 9.05 10.99 -3.61
N ALA A 228 9.74 10.01 -3.02
CA ALA A 228 9.44 9.49 -1.69
C ALA A 228 9.75 10.50 -0.58
N LEU A 229 10.74 11.37 -0.78
CA LEU A 229 11.14 12.37 0.22
C LEU A 229 10.02 13.34 0.61
N GLN A 230 9.03 13.57 -0.27
CA GLN A 230 7.87 14.41 0.08
C GLN A 230 7.08 13.84 1.26
N GLY A 231 7.11 12.52 1.48
CA GLY A 231 6.38 11.84 2.55
C GLY A 231 6.83 12.23 3.96
N PHE A 232 8.03 12.81 4.11
CA PHE A 232 8.53 13.32 5.39
C PHE A 232 8.19 14.80 5.63
N GLY A 233 7.53 15.48 4.68
CA GLY A 233 7.14 16.88 4.79
C GLY A 233 8.31 17.79 5.19
N ALA A 234 8.11 18.60 6.24
CA ALA A 234 9.13 19.54 6.73
C ALA A 234 10.41 18.86 7.24
N LYS A 235 10.35 17.58 7.65
CA LYS A 235 11.55 16.83 8.08
C LYS A 235 12.49 16.47 6.94
N ALA A 236 12.04 16.53 5.70
CA ALA A 236 12.89 16.30 4.53
C ALA A 236 13.78 17.51 4.17
N LYS A 237 13.68 18.65 4.88
CA LYS A 237 14.53 19.83 4.62
C LYS A 237 16.04 19.54 4.52
N PRO A 238 16.64 18.63 5.33
CA PRO A 238 18.04 18.25 5.17
C PRO A 238 18.39 17.60 3.82
N ALA A 239 17.40 17.02 3.12
CA ALA A 239 17.58 16.41 1.80
C ALA A 239 17.44 17.40 0.63
N LEU A 240 17.14 18.68 0.90
CA LEU A 240 16.97 19.70 -0.16
C LEU A 240 18.22 19.89 -1.01
N LYS A 241 19.43 19.68 -0.46
CA LYS A 241 20.66 19.76 -1.25
C LYS A 241 20.66 18.70 -2.35
N GLN A 242 20.46 17.43 -1.99
CA GLN A 242 20.43 16.31 -2.93
C GLN A 242 19.32 16.47 -3.97
N LEU A 243 18.16 16.98 -3.55
CA LEU A 243 17.05 17.27 -4.46
C LEU A 243 17.38 18.41 -5.42
N ARG A 244 18.06 19.48 -4.99
CA ARG A 244 18.49 20.58 -5.87
C ARG A 244 19.53 20.11 -6.88
N ASP A 245 20.45 19.24 -6.45
CA ASP A 245 21.41 18.61 -7.36
C ASP A 245 20.64 17.77 -8.42
N ALA A 246 19.66 16.95 -8.01
CA ALA A 246 18.80 16.19 -8.92
C ALA A 246 17.88 17.05 -9.81
N ALA A 247 17.46 18.23 -9.34
CA ALA A 247 16.67 19.18 -10.11
C ALA A 247 17.42 19.77 -11.32
N ASN A 248 18.75 19.68 -11.31
CA ASN A 248 19.63 20.11 -12.40
C ASN A 248 20.10 18.93 -13.29
N SER A 249 19.57 17.72 -13.07
CA SER A 249 19.87 16.56 -13.91
C SER A 249 19.36 16.75 -15.34
N ASP A 250 20.09 16.18 -16.31
CA ASP A 250 19.67 16.05 -17.72
C ASP A 250 18.50 15.07 -17.90
N ASP A 251 18.18 14.27 -16.88
CA ASP A 251 16.96 13.47 -16.87
C ASP A 251 15.75 14.36 -16.53
N GLU A 252 14.97 14.71 -17.56
CA GLU A 252 13.80 15.58 -17.42
C GLU A 252 12.78 15.08 -16.38
N ARG A 253 12.59 13.76 -16.25
CA ARG A 253 11.63 13.20 -15.29
C ARG A 253 12.13 13.39 -13.87
N LEU A 254 13.42 13.10 -13.64
CA LEU A 254 14.05 13.31 -12.33
C LEU A 254 14.08 14.80 -11.97
N SER A 255 14.48 15.66 -12.92
CA SER A 255 14.52 17.10 -12.74
C SER A 255 13.14 17.65 -12.34
N LYS A 256 12.08 17.28 -13.08
CA LYS A 256 10.71 17.68 -12.78
C LYS A 256 10.26 17.18 -11.41
N ARG A 257 10.43 15.88 -11.11
CA ARG A 257 10.01 15.30 -9.82
C ARG A 257 10.73 15.94 -8.64
N ALA A 258 12.02 16.22 -8.76
CA ALA A 258 12.80 16.87 -7.73
C ALA A 258 12.29 18.30 -7.46
N LYS A 259 12.01 19.08 -8.50
CA LYS A 259 11.43 20.44 -8.37
C LYS A 259 10.07 20.42 -7.67
N GLU A 260 9.17 19.51 -8.07
CA GLU A 260 7.87 19.34 -7.42
C GLU A 260 8.02 18.97 -5.94
N THR A 261 8.95 18.06 -5.64
CA THR A 261 9.20 17.62 -4.25
C THR A 261 9.82 18.73 -3.40
N ILE A 262 10.75 19.51 -3.94
CA ILE A 262 11.32 20.70 -3.27
C ILE A 262 10.20 21.66 -2.88
N ALA A 263 9.30 21.99 -3.82
CA ALA A 263 8.20 22.91 -3.56
C ALA A 263 7.30 22.43 -2.40
N LEU A 264 6.98 21.13 -2.37
CA LEU A 264 6.19 20.53 -1.29
C LEU A 264 6.91 20.58 0.06
N ILE A 265 8.20 20.25 0.11
CA ILE A 265 9.01 20.28 1.34
C ILE A 265 9.18 21.70 1.88
N GLU A 266 9.39 22.68 1.00
CA GLU A 266 9.55 24.08 1.39
C GLU A 266 8.25 24.70 1.92
N GLN A 267 7.10 24.28 1.39
CA GLN A 267 5.77 24.70 1.85
C GLN A 267 5.29 23.94 3.10
N ALA A 268 5.83 22.75 3.37
CA ALA A 268 5.44 21.94 4.51
C ALA A 268 5.80 22.61 5.84
N LYS A 269 4.82 22.63 6.75
CA LYS A 269 4.99 23.10 8.13
C LYS A 269 5.28 21.91 9.05
N PRO A 270 6.18 22.05 10.03
CA PRO A 270 6.29 21.07 11.10
C PRO A 270 4.96 20.93 11.84
N ASP A 271 4.62 19.70 12.20
CA ASP A 271 3.50 19.38 13.08
C ASP A 271 4.06 18.59 14.27
N GLU A 272 4.53 19.34 15.26
CA GLU A 272 5.21 18.79 16.44
C GLU A 272 4.27 17.94 17.30
N GLU A 273 2.99 18.30 17.35
CA GLU A 273 1.97 17.55 18.09
C GLU A 273 1.68 16.21 17.40
N ALA A 274 1.44 16.21 16.08
CA ALA A 274 1.23 14.97 15.34
C ALA A 274 2.46 14.05 15.42
N GLU A 275 3.68 14.61 15.34
CA GLU A 275 4.91 13.84 15.54
C GLU A 275 4.98 13.22 16.94
N ALA A 276 4.75 14.02 17.99
CA ALA A 276 4.82 13.53 19.36
C ALA A 276 3.80 12.40 19.61
N ASN A 277 2.57 12.58 19.12
CA ASN A 277 1.51 11.57 19.20
C ASN A 277 1.87 10.29 18.43
N HIS A 278 2.45 10.43 17.23
CA HIS A 278 2.90 9.28 16.44
C HIS A 278 4.00 8.49 17.17
N ILE A 279 5.01 9.18 17.70
CA ILE A 279 6.12 8.57 18.45
C ILE A 279 5.60 7.89 19.72
N ALA A 280 4.67 8.51 20.44
CA ALA A 280 4.04 7.92 21.62
C ALA A 280 3.29 6.64 21.27
N SER A 281 2.53 6.64 20.17
CA SER A 281 1.81 5.46 19.68
C SER A 281 2.75 4.32 19.27
N ILE A 282 3.85 4.61 18.55
CA ILE A 282 4.89 3.59 18.24
C ILE A 282 5.43 2.95 19.52
N LYS A 283 5.74 3.76 20.55
CA LYS A 283 6.24 3.24 21.83
C LYS A 283 5.22 2.36 22.53
N ALA A 284 3.94 2.77 22.56
CA ALA A 284 2.87 1.97 23.16
C ALA A 284 2.68 0.63 22.46
N ILE A 285 2.71 0.62 21.11
CA ILE A 285 2.68 -0.61 20.31
C ILE A 285 3.89 -1.50 20.64
N ALA A 286 5.08 -0.94 20.76
CA ALA A 286 6.28 -1.72 21.07
C ALA A 286 6.22 -2.38 22.45
N VAL A 287 5.70 -1.66 23.45
CA VAL A 287 5.46 -2.23 24.79
C VAL A 287 4.44 -3.36 24.75
N PHE A 288 3.33 -3.18 24.01
CA PHE A 288 2.32 -4.21 23.82
C PHE A 288 2.89 -5.48 23.16
N CYS A 289 3.69 -5.34 22.10
CA CYS A 289 4.32 -6.46 21.42
C CYS A 289 5.36 -7.19 22.32
N ALA A 290 6.15 -6.44 23.08
CA ALA A 290 7.16 -7.02 23.98
C ALA A 290 6.52 -7.89 25.07
N ALA A 291 5.47 -7.40 25.73
CA ALA A 291 4.75 -8.14 26.78
C ALA A 291 4.16 -9.47 26.30
N ARG A 292 3.96 -9.64 24.99
CA ARG A 292 3.43 -10.87 24.38
C ARG A 292 4.50 -11.83 23.89
N SER A 293 5.73 -11.37 23.68
CA SER A 293 6.84 -12.24 23.27
C SER A 293 7.40 -13.06 24.44
N GLU A 294 7.05 -12.67 25.68
CA GLU A 294 7.46 -13.32 26.93
C GLU A 294 6.46 -14.38 27.43
N ASN A 295 5.31 -14.53 26.77
CA ASN A 295 4.23 -15.48 27.10
C ASN A 295 4.07 -16.53 26.01
#